data_AF-A0A0R1QKF6-F1
#
_entry.id   AF-A0A0R1QKF6-F1
#
_cell.length_a   1.000
_cell.length_b   1.000
_cell.length_c   1.000
_cell.angle_alpha   90.00
_cell.angle_beta   90.00
_cell.angle_gamma   90.00
#
_symmetry.space_group_name_H-M   'P 1'
#
loop_
_entity.id
_entity.type
_entity.pdbx_description
1 polymer ?
#
loop_
_entity_poly.entity_id
_entity_poly.type
_entity_poly.pdbx_seq_one_letter_code
_entity_poly.pdbx_strand_id
1 'polypeptide(L)'
;MNTQNILNKVVKTSTAIQQNRYVSAISTGLMATMPLMMVGAIGSIFNQLSIPAYQNFLVSTGLKKIMVLPNEIGTNLFALFAVFSIAYQFAHSDKKDGLTAGILALMAFLFITPLTFDKTGAMSAIPAQWLGAAGLFGAMIVGLLSARLYCFFIDKNIVIKMPDSVPPVVTRMFGAILPGLAIAIISMALSFGFSHTKFASLHGFIYQIVAVPLTGLGSTLPALLIAVLFTGVMWTLGIHGTMITLSVFIQFGRRSI
;
A
#
# COMPACT_ATOMS: atom_id res chain seq x y z
N MET A 1 -30.22 -20.59 -21.27
CA MET A 1 -29.85 -19.78 -20.08
C MET A 1 -29.68 -18.35 -20.55
N ASN A 2 -30.53 -17.42 -20.11
CA ASN A 2 -30.69 -16.11 -20.75
C ASN A 2 -29.42 -15.26 -20.53
N THR A 3 -28.68 -14.93 -21.59
CA THR A 3 -27.42 -14.16 -21.53
C THR A 3 -27.57 -12.87 -20.70
N GLN A 4 -28.73 -12.23 -20.78
CA GLN A 4 -29.08 -11.05 -19.98
C GLN A 4 -29.11 -11.31 -18.46
N ASN A 5 -29.54 -12.50 -18.00
CA ASN A 5 -29.54 -12.84 -16.58
C ASN A 5 -28.12 -13.09 -16.06
N ILE A 6 -27.24 -13.64 -16.90
CA ILE A 6 -25.82 -13.82 -16.57
C ILE A 6 -25.14 -12.46 -16.48
N LEU A 7 -25.34 -11.59 -17.48
CA LEU A 7 -24.81 -10.24 -17.51
C LEU A 7 -25.25 -9.41 -16.29
N ASN A 8 -26.55 -9.42 -15.97
CA ASN A 8 -27.08 -8.70 -14.80
C ASN A 8 -26.49 -9.22 -13.48
N LYS A 9 -26.27 -10.53 -13.37
CA LYS A 9 -25.64 -11.13 -12.18
C LYS A 9 -24.17 -10.75 -12.07
N VAL A 10 -23.43 -10.77 -13.19
CA VAL A 10 -22.03 -10.36 -13.26
C VAL A 10 -21.88 -8.88 -12.89
N VAL A 11 -22.68 -8.00 -13.50
CA VAL A 11 -22.68 -6.56 -13.18
C VAL A 11 -22.96 -6.35 -11.70
N LYS A 12 -24.01 -6.97 -11.14
CA LYS A 12 -24.37 -6.84 -9.72
C LYS A 12 -23.24 -7.29 -8.79
N THR A 13 -22.61 -8.43 -9.07
CA THR A 13 -21.50 -8.94 -8.27
C THR A 13 -20.27 -8.04 -8.37
N SER A 14 -19.90 -7.60 -9.57
CA SER A 14 -18.74 -6.72 -9.78
C SER A 14 -18.93 -5.35 -9.13
N THR A 15 -20.11 -4.76 -9.22
CA THR A 15 -20.45 -3.52 -8.51
C THR A 15 -20.40 -3.72 -6.99
N ALA A 16 -20.92 -4.84 -6.47
CA ALA A 16 -20.85 -5.13 -5.03
C ALA A 16 -19.41 -5.29 -4.52
N ILE A 17 -18.53 -5.90 -5.31
CA ILE A 17 -17.09 -6.02 -5.00
C ILE A 17 -16.44 -4.63 -4.99
N GLN A 18 -16.72 -3.80 -6.00
CA GLN A 18 -16.16 -2.46 -6.10
C GLN A 18 -16.68 -1.53 -4.99
N GLN A 19 -17.94 -1.67 -4.58
CA GLN A 19 -18.55 -0.90 -3.50
C GLN A 19 -18.15 -1.41 -2.10
N ASN A 20 -17.49 -2.55 -1.99
CA ASN A 20 -16.96 -3.01 -0.71
C ASN A 20 -15.89 -2.04 -0.21
N ARG A 21 -16.09 -1.46 0.97
CA ARG A 21 -15.20 -0.45 1.55
C ARG A 21 -13.72 -0.85 1.60
N TYR A 22 -13.41 -2.12 1.87
CA TYR A 22 -12.02 -2.57 1.97
C TYR A 22 -11.36 -2.66 0.58
N VAL A 23 -12.07 -3.25 -0.37
CA VAL A 23 -11.63 -3.37 -1.77
C VAL A 23 -11.48 -2.00 -2.40
N SER A 24 -12.46 -1.12 -2.18
CA SER A 24 -12.44 0.26 -2.67
C SER A 24 -11.29 1.07 -2.09
N ALA A 25 -11.03 0.96 -0.78
CA ALA A 25 -9.92 1.64 -0.13
C ALA A 25 -8.55 1.18 -0.66
N ILE A 26 -8.36 -0.13 -0.85
CA ILE A 26 -7.15 -0.68 -1.48
C ILE A 26 -7.02 -0.12 -2.90
N SER A 27 -8.05 -0.29 -3.74
CA SER A 27 -7.99 0.07 -5.15
C SER A 27 -7.73 1.56 -5.36
N THR A 28 -8.50 2.40 -4.67
CA THR A 28 -8.41 3.87 -4.78
C THR A 28 -7.13 4.39 -4.13
N GLY A 29 -6.70 3.78 -3.02
CA GLY A 29 -5.43 4.10 -2.37
C GLY A 29 -4.23 3.80 -3.27
N LEU A 30 -4.19 2.62 -3.90
CA LEU A 30 -3.15 2.26 -4.86
C LEU A 30 -3.16 3.17 -6.08
N MET A 31 -4.33 3.50 -6.63
CA MET A 31 -4.41 4.44 -7.76
C MET A 31 -3.91 5.84 -7.41
N ALA A 32 -4.09 6.31 -6.18
CA ALA A 32 -3.58 7.61 -5.76
C ALA A 32 -2.05 7.71 -5.87
N THR A 33 -1.35 6.57 -5.92
CA THR A 33 0.12 6.51 -6.11
C THR A 33 0.56 6.43 -7.58
N MET A 34 -0.37 6.38 -8.54
CA MET A 34 -0.04 6.27 -9.98
C MET A 34 0.90 7.37 -10.48
N PRO A 35 0.73 8.67 -10.12
CA PRO A 35 1.65 9.71 -10.55
C PRO A 35 3.09 9.44 -10.09
N LEU A 36 3.26 8.92 -8.87
CA LEU A 36 4.57 8.55 -8.32
C LEU A 36 5.20 7.40 -9.09
N MET A 37 4.45 6.33 -9.34
CA MET A 37 4.94 5.18 -10.12
C MET A 37 5.33 5.60 -11.53
N MET A 38 4.60 6.54 -12.13
CA MET A 38 4.88 7.03 -13.46
C MET A 38 6.19 7.82 -13.52
N VAL A 39 6.46 8.68 -12.52
CA VAL A 39 7.76 9.36 -12.37
C VAL A 39 8.90 8.34 -12.22
N GLY A 40 8.70 7.30 -11.40
CA GLY A 40 9.71 6.26 -11.20
C GLY A 40 10.00 5.43 -12.45
N ALA A 41 8.96 5.06 -13.19
CA ALA A 41 9.08 4.32 -14.46
C ALA A 41 9.78 5.16 -15.53
N ILE A 42 9.42 6.43 -15.68
CA ILE A 42 10.05 7.32 -16.66
C ILE A 42 11.53 7.52 -16.33
N GLY A 43 11.87 7.83 -15.07
CA GLY A 43 13.28 7.99 -14.70
C GLY A 43 14.08 6.68 -14.79
N SER A 44 13.45 5.54 -14.56
CA SER A 44 14.04 4.21 -14.79
C SER A 44 14.46 4.02 -16.26
N ILE A 45 13.63 4.45 -17.22
CA ILE A 45 13.96 4.40 -18.66
C ILE A 45 15.19 5.25 -18.94
N PHE A 46 15.20 6.53 -18.52
CA PHE A 46 16.33 7.42 -18.76
C PHE A 46 17.61 6.90 -18.12
N ASN A 47 17.54 6.40 -16.88
CA ASN A 47 18.69 5.84 -16.21
C ASN A 47 19.29 4.61 -16.92
N GLN A 48 18.47 3.78 -17.56
CA GLN A 48 18.87 2.50 -18.17
C GLN A 48 18.98 2.53 -19.69
N LEU A 49 18.98 3.72 -20.31
CA LEU A 49 19.21 3.85 -21.74
C LEU A 49 20.54 3.18 -22.13
N SER A 50 20.45 2.12 -22.93
CA SER A 50 21.60 1.29 -23.34
C SER A 50 22.42 1.94 -24.46
N ILE A 51 22.78 3.21 -24.27
CA ILE A 51 23.61 4.01 -25.17
C ILE A 51 24.96 4.24 -24.48
N PRO A 52 26.06 3.62 -24.94
CA PRO A 52 27.36 3.68 -24.25
C PRO A 52 27.86 5.10 -23.97
N ALA A 53 27.75 6.01 -24.95
CA ALA A 53 28.17 7.40 -24.80
C ALA A 53 27.39 8.13 -23.69
N TYR A 54 26.08 7.87 -23.59
CA TYR A 54 25.22 8.44 -22.57
C TYR A 54 25.56 7.90 -21.18
N GLN A 55 25.76 6.59 -21.04
CA GLN A 55 26.12 5.98 -19.76
C GLN A 55 27.50 6.48 -19.27
N ASN A 56 28.47 6.58 -20.18
CA ASN A 56 29.79 7.14 -19.86
C ASN A 56 29.68 8.60 -19.42
N PHE A 57 28.87 9.41 -20.11
CA PHE A 57 28.60 10.80 -19.72
C PHE A 57 27.99 10.89 -18.31
N LEU A 58 26.98 10.07 -18.00
CA LEU A 58 26.36 10.08 -16.67
C LEU A 58 27.34 9.71 -15.56
N VAL A 59 28.22 8.73 -15.81
CA VAL A 59 29.23 8.29 -14.84
C VAL A 59 30.32 9.35 -14.68
N SER A 60 30.87 9.86 -15.78
CA SER A 60 31.97 10.83 -15.76
C SER A 60 31.57 12.17 -15.13
N THR A 61 30.29 12.56 -15.23
CA THR A 61 29.75 13.78 -14.63
C THR A 61 29.22 13.57 -13.21
N GLY A 62 29.13 12.32 -12.73
CA GLY A 62 28.49 11.98 -11.44
C GLY A 62 26.96 12.06 -11.46
N LEU A 63 26.34 12.46 -12.57
CA LEU A 63 24.88 12.56 -12.73
C LEU A 63 24.16 11.22 -12.58
N LYS A 64 24.86 10.10 -12.73
CA LYS A 64 24.29 8.75 -12.57
C LYS A 64 23.58 8.56 -11.23
N LYS A 65 24.12 9.12 -10.14
CA LYS A 65 23.53 9.01 -8.79
C LYS A 65 22.17 9.71 -8.71
N ILE A 66 22.04 10.86 -9.37
CA ILE A 66 20.79 11.64 -9.41
C ILE A 66 19.78 10.95 -10.33
N MET A 67 20.22 10.43 -11.46
CA MET A 67 19.36 9.77 -12.45
C MET A 67 18.72 8.47 -11.93
N VAL A 68 19.30 7.86 -10.89
CA VAL A 68 18.75 6.68 -10.21
C VAL A 68 17.60 7.04 -9.25
N LEU A 69 17.57 8.26 -8.69
CA LEU A 69 16.62 8.66 -7.65
C LEU A 69 15.13 8.44 -8.00
N PRO A 70 14.66 8.74 -9.23
CA PRO A 70 13.28 8.47 -9.57
C PRO A 70 12.92 6.98 -9.43
N ASN A 71 13.82 6.06 -9.81
CA ASN A 71 13.59 4.63 -9.65
C ASN A 71 13.55 4.26 -8.16
N GLU A 72 14.52 4.72 -7.37
CA GLU A 72 14.60 4.44 -5.94
C GLU A 72 13.37 4.95 -5.18
N ILE A 73 12.92 6.17 -5.45
CA ILE A 73 11.77 6.75 -4.74
C ILE A 73 10.45 6.24 -5.33
N GLY A 74 10.31 6.30 -6.66
CA GLY A 74 9.05 5.98 -7.33
C GLY A 74 8.69 4.50 -7.33
N THR A 75 9.70 3.61 -7.31
CA THR A 75 9.49 2.15 -7.34
C THR A 75 9.84 1.51 -6.00
N ASN A 76 10.98 1.86 -5.38
CA ASN A 76 11.45 1.16 -4.18
C ASN A 76 10.83 1.69 -2.88
N LEU A 77 10.08 2.79 -2.91
CA LEU A 77 9.29 3.26 -1.76
C LEU A 77 7.78 3.12 -1.96
N PHE A 78 7.34 2.39 -2.99
CA PHE A 78 5.92 2.30 -3.34
C PHE A 78 5.00 1.85 -2.20
N ALA A 79 5.38 0.84 -1.41
CA ALA A 79 4.56 0.36 -0.30
C ALA A 79 4.38 1.42 0.79
N LEU A 80 5.37 2.30 0.99
CA LEU A 80 5.31 3.42 1.93
C LEU A 80 4.20 4.42 1.55
N PHE A 81 4.09 4.75 0.26
CA PHE A 81 3.02 5.63 -0.21
C PHE A 81 1.67 4.91 -0.25
N ALA A 82 1.66 3.62 -0.62
CA ALA A 82 0.45 2.82 -0.65
C ALA A 82 -0.20 2.69 0.74
N VAL A 83 0.56 2.43 1.81
CA VAL A 83 -0.02 2.27 3.15
C VAL A 83 -0.73 3.53 3.61
N PHE A 84 -0.13 4.70 3.36
CA PHE A 84 -0.74 5.99 3.65
C PHE A 84 -2.02 6.20 2.84
N SER A 85 -1.94 6.03 1.52
CA SER A 85 -3.06 6.29 0.61
C SER A 85 -4.24 5.35 0.86
N ILE A 86 -3.99 4.08 1.16
CA ILE A 86 -5.05 3.10 1.47
C ILE A 86 -5.76 3.47 2.77
N ALA A 87 -5.01 3.80 3.82
CA ALA A 87 -5.58 4.20 5.10
C ALA A 87 -6.36 5.52 5.00
N TYR A 88 -5.82 6.48 4.25
CA TYR A 88 -6.50 7.73 3.93
C TYR A 88 -7.86 7.46 3.29
N GLN A 89 -7.91 6.67 2.22
CA GLN A 89 -9.14 6.41 1.49
C GLN A 89 -10.14 5.61 2.31
N PHE A 90 -9.67 4.67 3.15
CA PHE A 90 -10.53 3.93 4.07
C PHE A 90 -11.25 4.87 5.04
N ALA A 91 -10.50 5.70 5.78
CA ALA A 91 -11.09 6.61 6.75
C ALA A 91 -11.95 7.69 6.10
N HIS A 92 -11.55 8.19 4.93
CA HIS A 92 -12.34 9.16 4.16
C HIS A 92 -13.70 8.57 3.74
N SER A 93 -13.73 7.29 3.32
CA SER A 93 -14.98 6.59 2.98
C SER A 93 -15.92 6.43 4.18
N ASP A 94 -15.36 6.32 5.39
CA ASP A 94 -16.10 6.30 6.66
C ASP A 94 -16.38 7.73 7.22
N LYS A 95 -16.17 8.78 6.41
CA LYS A 95 -16.35 10.21 6.76
C LYS A 95 -15.53 10.65 7.99
N LYS A 96 -14.35 10.05 8.17
CA LYS A 96 -13.38 10.42 9.21
C LYS A 96 -12.18 11.14 8.61
N ASP A 97 -11.31 11.65 9.46
CA ASP A 97 -10.11 12.34 9.01
C ASP A 97 -9.10 11.37 8.38
N GLY A 98 -9.06 11.37 7.04
CA GLY A 98 -8.16 10.52 6.25
C GLY A 98 -6.68 10.85 6.45
N LEU A 99 -6.33 12.11 6.69
CA LEU A 99 -4.94 12.51 6.92
C LEU A 99 -4.38 11.84 8.19
N THR A 100 -5.11 11.96 9.31
CA THR A 100 -4.74 11.29 10.56
C THR A 100 -4.62 9.77 10.37
N ALA A 101 -5.61 9.14 9.73
CA ALA A 101 -5.57 7.69 9.48
C ALA A 101 -4.34 7.27 8.65
N GLY A 102 -4.02 8.04 7.60
CA GLY A 102 -2.85 7.82 6.75
C GLY A 102 -1.53 7.92 7.51
N ILE A 103 -1.37 8.96 8.34
CA ILE A 103 -0.16 9.15 9.16
C ILE A 103 -0.02 8.01 10.18
N LEU A 104 -1.09 7.64 10.87
CA LEU A 104 -1.06 6.56 11.87
C LEU A 104 -0.77 5.20 11.24
N ALA A 105 -1.31 4.93 10.04
CA ALA A 105 -1.00 3.71 9.29
C ALA A 105 0.46 3.66 8.80
N LEU A 106 1.00 4.79 8.36
CA LEU A 106 2.41 4.91 8.00
C LEU A 106 3.33 4.64 9.20
N MET A 107 3.01 5.22 10.36
CA MET A 107 3.70 4.93 11.62
C MET A 107 3.63 3.45 11.97
N ALA A 108 2.44 2.84 11.91
CA ALA A 108 2.23 1.42 12.17
C ALA A 108 3.09 0.53 11.26
N PHE A 109 3.17 0.88 9.98
CA PHE A 109 3.96 0.17 8.98
C PHE A 109 5.46 0.25 9.26
N LEU A 110 5.96 1.40 9.69
CA LEU A 110 7.36 1.55 10.09
C LEU A 110 7.68 0.81 11.39
N PHE A 111 6.76 0.74 12.34
CA PHE A 111 6.96 0.00 13.60
C PHE A 111 7.06 -1.52 13.41
N ILE A 112 6.35 -2.08 12.44
CA ILE A 112 6.46 -3.50 12.10
C ILE A 112 7.64 -3.81 11.17
N THR A 113 8.30 -2.79 10.63
CA THR A 113 9.46 -2.94 9.75
C THR A 113 10.67 -3.34 10.60
N PRO A 114 11.45 -4.37 10.21
CA PRO A 114 12.63 -4.79 10.97
C PRO A 114 13.77 -3.78 10.81
N LEU A 115 13.75 -2.73 11.62
CA LEU A 115 14.75 -1.67 11.63
C LEU A 115 16.11 -2.20 12.09
N THR A 116 17.19 -1.68 11.51
CA THR A 116 18.54 -1.97 11.99
C THR A 116 18.96 -0.95 13.02
N PHE A 117 19.65 -1.43 14.06
CA PHE A 117 20.17 -0.60 15.13
C PHE A 117 21.68 -0.74 15.17
N ASP A 118 22.38 0.35 15.45
CA ASP A 118 23.81 0.33 15.67
C ASP A 118 24.16 -0.25 17.06
N LYS A 119 25.46 -0.31 17.37
CA LYS A 119 25.95 -0.83 18.67
C LYS A 119 25.51 0.03 19.86
N THR A 120 25.06 1.26 19.64
CA THR A 120 24.56 2.17 20.67
C THR A 120 23.05 2.04 20.89
N GLY A 121 22.38 1.23 20.06
CA GLY A 121 20.92 1.09 20.07
C GLY A 121 20.21 2.20 19.30
N ALA A 122 20.92 3.06 18.57
CA ALA A 122 20.32 4.06 17.70
C ALA A 122 19.91 3.44 16.36
N MET A 123 18.79 3.91 15.80
CA MET A 123 18.33 3.44 14.48
C MET A 123 19.39 3.80 13.42
N SER A 124 19.89 2.79 12.71
CA SER A 124 20.95 2.96 11.71
C SER A 124 20.40 2.96 10.28
N ALA A 125 19.45 2.08 9.96
CA ALA A 125 18.83 2.04 8.64
C ALA A 125 17.41 1.46 8.67
N ILE A 126 16.63 1.89 7.67
CA ILE A 126 15.34 1.28 7.32
C ILE A 126 15.59 0.39 6.10
N PRO A 127 15.33 -0.93 6.16
CA PRO A 127 15.53 -1.79 5.00
C PRO A 127 14.57 -1.43 3.87
N ALA A 128 15.11 -0.86 2.78
CA ALA A 128 14.32 -0.40 1.64
C ALA A 128 13.50 -1.53 0.96
N GLN A 129 13.93 -2.78 1.09
CA GLN A 129 13.21 -3.96 0.59
C GLN A 129 11.72 -3.95 1.00
N TRP A 130 11.44 -3.63 2.26
CA TRP A 130 10.07 -3.64 2.81
C TRP A 130 9.28 -2.38 2.47
N LEU A 131 9.94 -1.32 2.02
CA LEU A 131 9.29 -0.09 1.60
C LEU A 131 8.83 -0.15 0.13
N GLY A 132 9.37 -1.11 -0.64
CA GLY A 132 9.03 -1.34 -2.03
C GLY A 132 8.00 -2.44 -2.23
N ALA A 133 8.03 -3.07 -3.40
CA ALA A 133 7.03 -4.07 -3.80
C ALA A 133 6.89 -5.25 -2.82
N ALA A 134 7.97 -5.69 -2.17
CA ALA A 134 7.92 -6.83 -1.24
C ALA A 134 7.04 -6.54 -0.02
N GLY A 135 6.98 -5.30 0.45
CA GLY A 135 6.14 -4.90 1.58
C GLY A 135 4.72 -4.48 1.20
N LEU A 136 4.35 -4.50 -0.08
CA LEU A 136 3.06 -3.94 -0.53
C LEU A 136 1.85 -4.71 0.02
N PHE A 137 1.94 -6.04 0.16
CA PHE A 137 0.90 -6.80 0.88
C PHE A 137 0.81 -6.42 2.35
N GLY A 138 1.97 -6.19 2.99
CA GLY A 138 2.03 -5.64 4.35
C GLY A 138 1.35 -4.27 4.43
N ALA A 139 1.63 -3.38 3.48
CA ALA A 139 1.06 -2.05 3.40
C ALA A 139 -0.47 -2.08 3.27
N MET A 140 -1.01 -2.97 2.44
CA MET A 140 -2.47 -3.14 2.30
C MET A 140 -3.12 -3.59 3.62
N ILE A 141 -2.56 -4.62 4.27
CA ILE A 141 -3.11 -5.17 5.51
C ILE A 141 -2.99 -4.16 6.64
N VAL A 142 -1.79 -3.62 6.86
CA VAL A 142 -1.52 -2.66 7.94
C VAL A 142 -2.29 -1.36 7.72
N GLY A 143 -2.36 -0.87 6.48
CA GLY A 143 -3.12 0.33 6.12
C GLY A 143 -4.60 0.19 6.47
N LEU A 144 -5.22 -0.91 6.06
CA LEU A 144 -6.63 -1.18 6.37
C LEU A 144 -6.86 -1.38 7.87
N LEU A 145 -6.04 -2.20 8.55
CA LEU A 145 -6.23 -2.49 9.97
C LEU A 145 -6.02 -1.24 10.84
N SER A 146 -5.00 -0.44 10.53
CA SER A 146 -4.73 0.81 11.26
C SER A 146 -5.85 1.83 11.05
N ALA A 147 -6.32 2.02 9.81
CA ALA A 147 -7.43 2.92 9.52
C ALA A 147 -8.74 2.43 10.16
N ARG A 148 -8.99 1.12 10.15
CA ARG A 148 -10.18 0.53 10.79
C ARG A 148 -10.14 0.73 12.29
N LEU A 149 -8.99 0.51 12.92
CA LEU A 149 -8.82 0.73 14.36
C LEU A 149 -8.99 2.21 14.71
N TYR A 150 -8.40 3.11 13.91
CA TYR A 150 -8.62 4.55 14.06
C TYR A 150 -10.11 4.90 13.99
N CYS A 151 -10.82 4.51 12.92
CA CYS A 151 -12.26 4.78 12.79
C CYS A 151 -13.05 4.21 13.98
N PHE A 152 -12.70 3.02 14.47
CA PHE A 152 -13.35 2.43 15.65
C PHE A 152 -13.23 3.30 16.89
N PHE A 153 -12.05 3.85 17.19
CA PHE A 153 -11.87 4.75 18.33
C PHE A 153 -12.71 6.03 18.18
N ILE A 154 -12.74 6.60 16.97
CA ILE A 154 -13.55 7.80 16.70
C ILE A 154 -15.05 7.50 16.80
N ASP A 155 -15.52 6.38 16.26
CA ASP A 155 -16.93 5.96 16.33
C ASP A 155 -17.39 5.68 17.76
N LYS A 156 -16.49 5.16 18.60
CA LYS A 156 -16.76 4.89 20.00
C LYS A 156 -16.52 6.10 20.90
N ASN A 157 -16.12 7.25 20.35
CA ASN A 157 -15.79 8.45 21.10
C ASN A 157 -14.73 8.20 22.19
N ILE A 158 -13.80 7.26 21.91
CA ILE A 158 -12.65 6.93 22.78
C ILE A 158 -11.52 7.88 22.38
N VAL A 159 -11.71 9.14 22.72
CA VAL A 159 -10.83 10.25 22.31
C VAL A 159 -10.62 11.20 23.49
N ILE A 160 -9.52 11.94 23.46
CA ILE A 160 -9.33 13.05 24.41
C ILE A 160 -10.23 14.19 23.95
N LYS A 161 -11.24 14.51 24.76
CA LYS A 161 -12.21 15.57 24.46
C LYS A 161 -11.64 16.92 24.82
N MET A 162 -11.85 17.89 23.94
CA MET A 162 -11.51 19.29 24.18
C MET A 162 -12.77 20.12 24.46
N PRO A 163 -12.68 21.17 25.30
CA PRO A 163 -13.74 22.15 25.44
C PRO A 163 -14.06 22.84 24.12
N ASP A 164 -15.27 23.38 23.99
CA ASP A 164 -15.74 24.06 22.78
C ASP A 164 -14.95 25.32 22.42
N SER A 165 -14.21 25.89 23.37
CA SER A 165 -13.32 27.04 23.16
C SER A 165 -12.05 26.70 22.38
N VAL A 166 -11.74 25.41 22.18
CA VAL A 166 -10.52 24.95 21.53
C VAL A 166 -10.71 24.86 20.00
N PRO A 167 -9.79 25.42 19.19
CA PRO A 167 -9.90 25.36 17.73
C PRO A 167 -10.04 23.94 17.18
N PRO A 168 -10.82 23.72 16.10
CA PRO A 168 -11.10 22.38 15.55
C PRO A 168 -9.86 21.55 15.20
N VAL A 169 -8.78 22.20 14.79
CA VAL A 169 -7.50 21.55 14.45
C VAL A 169 -6.87 20.91 15.70
N VAL A 170 -6.92 21.59 16.84
CA VAL A 170 -6.37 21.08 18.10
C VAL A 170 -7.23 19.92 18.63
N THR A 171 -8.55 20.07 18.60
CA THR A 171 -9.49 18.99 18.96
C THR A 171 -9.23 17.71 18.15
N ARG A 172 -8.96 17.85 16.86
CA ARG A 172 -8.60 16.73 15.98
C ARG A 172 -7.27 16.08 16.37
N MET A 173 -6.22 16.87 16.61
CA MET A 173 -4.91 16.34 16.99
C MET A 173 -4.96 15.55 18.30
N PHE A 174 -5.64 16.08 19.32
CA PHE A 174 -5.80 15.39 20.59
C PHE A 174 -6.74 14.19 20.51
N GLY A 175 -7.78 14.29 19.66
CA GLY A 175 -8.66 13.16 19.39
C GLY A 175 -7.95 11.96 18.75
N ALA A 176 -6.84 12.20 18.07
CA ALA A 176 -6.02 11.15 17.45
C ALA A 176 -5.07 10.43 18.41
N ILE A 177 -4.78 10.98 19.60
CA ILE A 177 -3.73 10.47 20.50
C ILE A 177 -4.03 9.05 20.98
N LEU A 178 -5.23 8.81 21.53
CA LEU A 178 -5.61 7.47 22.02
C LEU A 178 -5.63 6.41 20.90
N PRO A 179 -6.27 6.65 19.74
CA PRO A 179 -6.15 5.73 18.61
C PRO A 179 -4.70 5.50 18.18
N GLY A 180 -3.89 6.57 18.13
CA GLY A 180 -2.48 6.51 17.75
C GLY A 180 -1.66 5.64 18.70
N LEU A 181 -1.83 5.82 20.02
CA LEU A 181 -1.18 4.99 21.04
C LEU A 181 -1.59 3.52 20.92
N ALA A 182 -2.87 3.24 20.71
CA ALA A 182 -3.34 1.86 20.53
C ALA A 182 -2.71 1.21 19.29
N ILE A 183 -2.71 1.90 18.14
CA ILE A 183 -2.07 1.44 16.90
C ILE A 183 -0.57 1.21 17.13
N ALA A 184 0.12 2.14 17.78
CA ALA A 184 1.53 2.04 18.11
C ALA A 184 1.85 0.80 18.95
N ILE A 185 1.14 0.61 20.07
CA ILE A 185 1.35 -0.51 21.00
C ILE A 185 1.11 -1.84 20.29
N ILE A 186 0.02 -1.95 19.51
CA ILE A 186 -0.29 -3.17 18.76
C ILE A 186 0.80 -3.46 17.72
N SER A 187 1.24 -2.46 16.95
CA SER A 187 2.30 -2.63 15.96
C SER A 187 3.63 -3.03 16.59
N MET A 188 4.00 -2.44 17.73
CA MET A 188 5.21 -2.81 18.47
C MET A 188 5.12 -4.23 19.03
N ALA A 189 3.97 -4.61 19.61
CA ALA A 189 3.74 -5.96 20.10
C ALA A 189 3.82 -7.01 18.97
N LEU A 190 3.26 -6.70 17.80
CA LEU A 190 3.38 -7.53 16.61
C LEU A 190 4.83 -7.63 16.13
N SER A 191 5.54 -6.49 16.06
CA SER A 191 6.95 -6.45 15.66
C SER A 191 7.82 -7.34 16.57
N PHE A 192 7.66 -7.20 17.89
CA PHE A 192 8.34 -8.03 18.88
C PHE A 192 7.94 -9.51 18.78
N GLY A 193 6.65 -9.81 18.65
CA GLY A 193 6.18 -11.19 18.53
C GLY A 193 6.76 -11.89 17.30
N PHE A 194 6.73 -11.22 16.14
CA PHE A 194 7.22 -11.81 14.89
C PHE A 194 8.74 -11.89 14.79
N SER A 195 9.50 -11.04 15.51
CA SER A 195 10.96 -11.14 15.56
C SER A 195 11.46 -12.44 16.21
N HIS A 196 10.62 -13.11 17.00
CA HIS A 196 10.90 -14.38 17.65
C HIS A 196 10.35 -15.60 16.88
N THR A 197 9.84 -15.39 15.66
CA THR A 197 9.33 -16.47 14.80
C THR A 197 10.31 -16.80 13.68
N LYS A 198 10.10 -17.95 13.01
CA LYS A 198 10.85 -18.35 11.80
C LYS A 198 10.79 -17.34 10.64
N PHE A 199 9.86 -16.38 10.69
CA PHE A 199 9.66 -15.35 9.68
C PHE A 199 10.48 -14.08 9.96
N ALA A 200 11.07 -13.95 11.14
CA ALA A 200 11.87 -12.81 11.64
C ALA A 200 11.20 -11.42 11.67
N SER A 201 10.07 -11.22 10.97
CA SER A 201 9.29 -9.98 10.99
C SER A 201 7.88 -10.24 10.48
N LEU A 202 6.95 -9.32 10.78
CA LEU A 202 5.58 -9.39 10.23
C LEU A 202 5.59 -9.26 8.71
N HIS A 203 6.50 -8.43 8.17
CA HIS A 203 6.73 -8.35 6.72
C HIS A 203 7.15 -9.69 6.12
N GLY A 204 8.12 -10.38 6.73
CA GLY A 204 8.55 -11.71 6.30
C GLY A 204 7.41 -12.73 6.34
N PHE A 205 6.58 -12.69 7.38
CA PHE A 205 5.40 -13.56 7.49
C PHE A 205 4.40 -13.31 6.37
N ILE A 206 3.99 -12.05 6.18
CA ILE A 206 3.03 -11.68 5.13
C ILE A 206 3.61 -12.02 3.76
N TYR A 207 4.89 -11.77 3.53
CA TYR A 207 5.55 -12.07 2.27
C TYR A 207 5.51 -13.58 1.98
N GLN A 208 5.93 -14.42 2.91
CA GLN A 208 6.00 -15.87 2.69
C GLN A 208 4.62 -16.53 2.62
N ILE A 209 3.66 -16.12 3.44
CA ILE A 209 2.36 -16.77 3.56
C ILE A 209 1.34 -16.23 2.57
N VAL A 210 1.42 -14.94 2.24
CA VAL A 210 0.44 -14.27 1.38
C VAL A 210 1.05 -13.93 0.03
N ALA A 211 2.16 -13.19 0.01
CA ALA A 211 2.70 -12.66 -1.24
C ALA A 211 3.20 -13.79 -2.16
N VAL A 212 4.04 -14.70 -1.67
CA VAL A 212 4.67 -15.75 -2.49
C VAL A 212 3.65 -16.71 -3.13
N PRO A 213 2.65 -17.27 -2.42
CA PRO A 213 1.68 -18.15 -3.06
C PRO A 213 0.82 -17.41 -4.10
N LEU A 214 0.43 -16.17 -3.78
CA LEU A 214 -0.42 -15.38 -4.67
C LEU A 214 0.33 -14.91 -5.94
N THR A 215 1.58 -14.50 -5.82
CA THR A 215 2.43 -14.18 -6.99
C THR A 215 2.70 -15.42 -7.83
N GLY A 216 2.92 -16.58 -7.20
CA GLY A 216 3.05 -17.86 -7.88
C GLY A 216 1.83 -18.21 -8.73
N LEU A 217 0.62 -18.02 -8.20
CA LEU A 217 -0.63 -18.30 -8.92
C LEU A 217 -0.84 -17.36 -10.11
N GLY A 218 -0.70 -16.04 -9.93
CA GLY A 218 -1.01 -15.08 -10.99
C GLY A 218 0.12 -14.78 -11.97
N SER A 219 1.32 -15.33 -11.76
CA SER A 219 2.43 -15.24 -12.74
C SER A 219 2.36 -16.30 -13.85
N THR A 220 1.33 -17.15 -13.85
CA THR A 220 1.08 -18.14 -14.90
C THR A 220 0.40 -17.50 -16.12
N LEU A 221 0.73 -17.97 -17.33
CA LEU A 221 0.11 -17.46 -18.57
C LEU A 221 -1.43 -17.57 -18.54
N PRO A 222 -2.04 -18.69 -18.11
CA PRO A 222 -3.50 -18.76 -17.98
C PRO A 222 -4.07 -17.73 -17.00
N ALA A 223 -3.42 -17.49 -15.85
CA ALA A 223 -3.91 -16.51 -14.88
C ALA A 223 -3.83 -15.08 -15.43
N LEU A 224 -2.76 -14.73 -16.15
CA LEU A 224 -2.63 -13.43 -16.82
C LEU A 224 -3.72 -13.25 -17.89
N LEU A 225 -3.95 -14.26 -18.73
CA LEU A 225 -5.00 -14.21 -19.76
C LEU A 225 -6.39 -14.04 -19.13
N ILE A 226 -6.69 -14.78 -18.06
CA ILE A 226 -7.96 -14.64 -17.32
C ILE A 226 -8.09 -13.21 -16.77
N ALA A 227 -7.04 -12.66 -16.15
CA ALA A 227 -7.08 -11.32 -15.58
C ALA A 227 -7.30 -10.22 -16.63
N VAL A 228 -6.62 -10.32 -17.79
CA VAL A 228 -6.76 -9.37 -18.90
C VAL A 228 -8.15 -9.46 -19.53
N LEU A 229 -8.63 -10.68 -19.81
CA LEU A 229 -9.97 -10.90 -20.36
C LEU A 229 -11.05 -10.41 -19.40
N PHE A 230 -10.93 -10.74 -18.11
CA PHE A 230 -11.84 -10.27 -17.07
C PHE A 230 -11.88 -8.74 -17.01
N THR A 231 -10.71 -8.09 -17.05
CA THR A 231 -10.61 -6.63 -17.10
C THR A 231 -11.32 -6.07 -18.33
N GLY A 232 -11.08 -6.63 -19.51
CA GLY A 232 -11.73 -6.22 -20.76
C GLY A 232 -13.25 -6.36 -20.69
N VAL A 233 -13.77 -7.47 -20.17
CA VAL A 233 -15.22 -7.69 -19.98
C VAL A 233 -15.78 -6.64 -19.03
N MET A 234 -15.14 -6.36 -17.91
CA MET A 234 -15.62 -5.33 -16.98
C MET A 234 -15.71 -3.94 -17.65
N TRP A 235 -14.71 -3.57 -18.46
CA TRP A 235 -14.74 -2.34 -19.25
C TRP A 235 -15.93 -2.28 -20.23
N THR A 236 -16.25 -3.39 -20.91
CA THR A 236 -17.43 -3.44 -21.80
C THR A 236 -18.77 -3.33 -21.06
N LEU A 237 -18.78 -3.63 -19.75
CA LEU A 237 -19.95 -3.48 -18.88
C LEU A 237 -20.03 -2.08 -18.24
N GLY A 238 -19.15 -1.14 -18.61
CA GLY A 238 -19.10 0.21 -18.04
C GLY A 238 -18.51 0.29 -16.64
N ILE A 239 -17.91 -0.81 -16.15
CA ILE A 239 -17.23 -0.86 -14.86
C ILE A 239 -15.73 -0.67 -15.11
N HIS A 240 -15.05 0.16 -14.31
CA HIS A 240 -13.61 0.36 -14.44
C HIS A 240 -12.85 -0.92 -14.05
N GLY A 241 -12.71 -1.84 -14.99
CA GLY A 241 -12.24 -3.21 -14.75
C GLY A 241 -10.87 -3.28 -14.09
N THR A 242 -10.01 -2.32 -14.39
CA THR A 242 -8.68 -2.24 -13.79
C THR A 242 -8.73 -1.93 -12.30
N MET A 243 -9.81 -1.36 -11.74
CA MET A 243 -9.96 -1.18 -10.28
C MET A 243 -10.20 -2.51 -9.56
N ILE A 244 -11.09 -3.33 -10.12
CA ILE A 244 -11.41 -4.65 -9.59
C ILE A 244 -10.18 -5.55 -9.75
N THR A 245 -9.55 -5.51 -10.93
CA THR A 245 -8.33 -6.26 -11.20
C THR A 245 -7.13 -5.71 -10.40
N LEU A 246 -7.06 -4.42 -10.06
CA LEU A 246 -5.97 -3.88 -9.24
C LEU A 246 -6.06 -4.37 -7.80
N SER A 247 -7.25 -4.30 -7.21
CA SER A 247 -7.52 -4.73 -5.85
C SER A 247 -7.40 -6.24 -5.64
N VAL A 248 -7.57 -7.03 -6.72
CA VAL A 248 -7.54 -8.50 -6.64
C VAL A 248 -6.31 -9.12 -7.31
N PHE A 249 -5.83 -8.60 -8.45
CA PHE A 249 -4.86 -9.27 -9.34
C PHE A 249 -3.50 -8.59 -9.57
N ILE A 250 -3.35 -7.26 -9.46
CA ILE A 250 -2.12 -6.59 -9.95
C ILE A 250 -0.84 -6.95 -9.20
N GLN A 251 -0.95 -7.40 -7.95
CA GLN A 251 0.22 -7.92 -7.23
C GLN A 251 0.81 -9.18 -7.86
N PHE A 252 0.11 -9.87 -8.76
CA PHE A 252 0.52 -11.18 -9.22
C PHE A 252 1.44 -11.17 -10.47
N GLY A 253 1.73 -9.99 -11.02
CA GLY A 253 2.35 -9.86 -12.34
C GLY A 253 3.86 -9.63 -12.40
N ARG A 254 4.58 -9.43 -11.29
CA ARG A 254 6.01 -9.07 -11.37
C ARG A 254 6.91 -10.30 -11.25
N ARG A 255 7.43 -10.79 -12.39
CA ARG A 255 8.58 -11.70 -12.40
C ARG A 255 9.75 -11.03 -11.69
N SER A 256 10.39 -11.74 -10.78
CA SER A 256 11.77 -11.46 -10.38
C SER A 256 12.64 -11.63 -11.63
N ILE A 257 13.01 -10.51 -12.23
CA ILE A 257 14.19 -10.43 -13.09
C ILE A 257 15.33 -9.98 -12.18
#